data_AF-A0A060YVK7-F1
#
_entry.id   AF-A0A060YVK7-F1
#
_cell.length_a   1.000
_cell.length_b   1.000
_cell.length_c   1.000
_cell.angle_alpha   90.00
_cell.angle_beta   90.00
_cell.angle_gamma   90.00
#
_symmetry.space_group_name_H-M   'P 1'
#
loop_
_entity.id
_entity.type
_entity.pdbx_description
1 polymer ?
#
loop_
_entity_poly.entity_id
_entity_poly.type
_entity_poly.pdbx_seq_one_letter_code
_entity_poly.pdbx_strand_id
1 'polypeptide(L)'
;MYCDPGSVCLPDSHRAENIPPEVLRQREAKWLDMLNNWDKWMAKRHKKMKLRCQKGIPPSLRGRAWLYLSGGKVKREQHKGKFEELDSQAGDPKWVDVIERDLHRQFPFHEMFVARGGHGQQDLYRVLKAYTLHRPEEGYCQAQAPIAAVLLMHMPAEDAFWGLVQICEKYLPGYYSAGLEAIQLDGEILFTLLKRVSPLAHRHLKKHKLDPILYMTEWFMCAFSRTLPWVSVLRVWDMFLCEGVKIIFRVGLVLLKCMLGSQDKLKTCQGQYETMELLKTIDTRYMQEGFLVREILELPVSERDIEKEHLASVRRWKETRGELHCKSLPRMHGAKAIMAAEPPSRQDLRQNPTIIVESPLASKSNGEDKERKNTKEQKNGKKNSSPTPVAAYLEPSEPSPLLKDTALLGSNQSLSSAEYDTYL
;
A
#
# COMPACT_ATOMS: atom_id res chain seq x y z
N MET A 1 -49.89 3.88 -19.34
CA MET A 1 -49.68 2.44 -19.11
C MET A 1 -49.18 1.82 -20.41
N TYR A 2 -47.88 1.64 -20.54
CA TYR A 2 -47.24 0.62 -21.39
C TYR A 2 -45.83 0.45 -20.82
N CYS A 3 -45.66 -0.54 -19.95
CA CYS A 3 -44.37 -0.97 -19.43
C CYS A 3 -43.82 -2.03 -20.38
N ASP A 4 -42.57 -1.88 -20.77
CA ASP A 4 -41.84 -2.84 -21.58
C ASP A 4 -41.43 -4.06 -20.71
N PRO A 5 -41.92 -5.27 -20.98
CA PRO A 5 -41.66 -6.45 -20.16
C PRO A 5 -40.34 -7.11 -20.60
N GLY A 6 -39.20 -6.50 -20.23
CA GLY A 6 -37.91 -7.06 -20.62
C GLY A 6 -36.65 -6.42 -20.03
N SER A 7 -36.74 -5.28 -19.34
CA SER A 7 -35.56 -4.71 -18.69
C SER A 7 -35.23 -5.46 -17.40
N VAL A 8 -34.36 -6.46 -17.51
CA VAL A 8 -33.63 -6.97 -16.34
C VAL A 8 -32.81 -5.80 -15.81
N CYS A 9 -33.26 -5.18 -14.73
CA CYS A 9 -32.46 -4.21 -13.98
C CYS A 9 -31.15 -4.89 -13.56
N LEU A 10 -30.08 -4.60 -14.28
CA LEU A 10 -28.73 -4.92 -13.82
C LEU A 10 -28.53 -4.16 -12.50
N PRO A 11 -28.06 -4.82 -11.41
CA PRO A 11 -27.80 -4.11 -10.17
C PRO A 11 -26.67 -3.13 -10.40
N ASP A 12 -26.94 -1.84 -10.14
CA ASP A 12 -25.98 -0.74 -10.18
C ASP A 12 -24.65 -1.13 -9.53
N SER A 13 -23.59 -1.17 -10.33
CA SER A 13 -22.22 -1.52 -9.91
C SER A 13 -21.52 -0.38 -9.15
N HIS A 14 -22.25 0.58 -8.58
CA HIS A 14 -21.70 1.76 -7.90
C HIS A 14 -22.06 1.90 -6.42
N ARG A 15 -22.63 0.87 -5.79
CA ARG A 15 -22.66 0.83 -4.32
C ARG A 15 -21.34 0.28 -3.82
N ALA A 16 -20.35 1.17 -3.62
CA ALA A 16 -19.51 1.01 -2.44
C ALA A 16 -20.49 0.79 -1.29
N GLU A 17 -20.51 -0.40 -0.68
CA GLU A 17 -21.36 -0.64 0.47
C GLU A 17 -21.05 0.47 1.46
N ASN A 18 -22.00 1.40 1.65
CA ASN A 18 -21.82 2.54 2.54
C ASN A 18 -21.73 1.97 3.96
N ILE A 19 -20.52 1.61 4.36
CA ILE A 19 -20.22 1.10 5.70
C ILE A 19 -20.71 2.18 6.66
N PRO A 20 -21.63 1.85 7.59
CA PRO A 20 -22.16 2.86 8.50
C PRO A 20 -21.01 3.59 9.21
N PRO A 21 -21.07 4.93 9.34
CA PRO A 21 -19.98 5.71 9.94
C PRO A 21 -19.54 5.19 11.31
N GLU A 22 -20.49 4.67 12.09
CA GLU A 22 -20.20 4.06 13.39
C GLU A 22 -19.32 2.80 13.28
N VAL A 23 -19.59 1.94 12.29
CA VAL A 23 -18.74 0.76 12.01
C VAL A 23 -17.35 1.20 11.56
N LEU A 24 -17.24 2.26 10.77
CA LEU A 24 -15.95 2.82 10.35
C LEU A 24 -15.16 3.35 11.56
N ARG A 25 -15.77 4.17 12.42
CA ARG A 25 -15.13 4.68 13.66
C ARG A 25 -14.66 3.56 14.58
N GLN A 26 -15.45 2.51 14.73
CA GLN A 26 -15.02 1.33 15.50
C GLN A 26 -13.84 0.61 14.86
N ARG A 27 -13.78 0.52 13.53
CA ARG A 27 -12.61 -0.05 12.83
C ARG A 27 -11.38 0.84 13.04
N GLU A 28 -11.54 2.16 12.94
CA GLU A 28 -10.47 3.13 13.17
C GLU A 28 -9.91 3.07 14.59
N ALA A 29 -10.77 3.10 15.62
CA ALA A 29 -10.36 2.97 17.01
C ALA A 29 -9.56 1.69 17.25
N LYS A 30 -10.02 0.58 16.66
CA LYS A 30 -9.32 -0.70 16.74
C LYS A 30 -8.00 -0.71 15.97
N TRP A 31 -7.79 0.14 14.96
CA TRP A 31 -6.52 0.27 14.23
C TRP A 31 -5.55 1.19 14.96
N LEU A 32 -6.05 2.28 15.55
CA LEU A 32 -5.28 3.16 16.42
C LEU A 32 -4.68 2.40 17.61
N ASP A 33 -5.45 1.52 18.26
CA ASP A 33 -4.93 0.63 19.31
C ASP A 33 -3.77 -0.24 18.81
N MET A 34 -3.85 -0.76 17.58
CA MET A 34 -2.78 -1.58 17.00
C MET A 34 -1.53 -0.76 16.72
N LEU A 35 -1.68 0.42 16.12
CA LEU A 35 -0.56 1.31 15.78
C LEU A 35 0.14 1.85 17.04
N ASN A 36 -0.62 2.13 18.11
CA ASN A 36 -0.07 2.60 19.37
C ASN A 36 0.66 1.50 20.16
N ASN A 37 0.38 0.23 19.88
CA ASN A 37 0.96 -0.93 20.55
C ASN A 37 1.61 -1.90 19.53
N TRP A 38 2.27 -1.34 18.52
CA TRP A 38 2.68 -2.07 17.31
C TRP A 38 3.54 -3.29 17.59
N ASP A 39 4.58 -3.13 18.41
CA ASP A 39 5.50 -4.19 18.85
C ASP A 39 4.76 -5.40 19.44
N LYS A 40 3.84 -5.14 20.38
CA LYS A 40 3.01 -6.16 21.04
C LYS A 40 2.09 -6.86 20.05
N TRP A 41 1.46 -6.12 19.14
CA TRP A 41 0.56 -6.67 18.14
C TRP A 41 1.31 -7.54 17.12
N MET A 42 2.49 -7.12 16.70
CA MET A 42 3.35 -7.85 15.77
C MET A 42 3.91 -9.14 16.38
N ALA A 43 4.33 -9.08 17.65
CA ALA A 43 4.85 -10.26 18.34
C ALA A 43 3.74 -11.28 18.70
N LYS A 44 2.63 -10.82 19.31
CA LYS A 44 1.66 -11.72 19.96
C LYS A 44 0.32 -11.86 19.22
N ARG A 45 -0.03 -10.93 18.33
CA ARG A 45 -1.36 -10.86 17.70
C ARG A 45 -1.32 -10.73 16.18
N HIS A 46 -0.20 -11.09 15.55
CA HIS A 46 -0.01 -10.97 14.11
C HIS A 46 -1.13 -11.61 13.27
N LYS A 47 -1.62 -12.80 13.67
CA LYS A 47 -2.74 -13.47 12.97
C LYS A 47 -4.00 -12.60 12.89
N LYS A 48 -4.32 -11.88 13.98
CA LYS A 48 -5.49 -10.99 14.04
C LYS A 48 -5.26 -9.69 13.27
N MET A 49 -4.03 -9.17 13.26
CA MET A 49 -3.65 -8.02 12.44
C MET A 49 -3.75 -8.36 10.95
N LYS A 50 -3.20 -9.51 10.53
CA LYS A 50 -3.36 -10.05 9.17
C LYS A 50 -4.84 -10.11 8.75
N LEU A 51 -5.72 -10.67 9.58
CA LEU A 51 -7.15 -10.74 9.27
C LEU A 51 -7.78 -9.34 9.09
N ARG A 52 -7.27 -8.31 9.75
CA ARG A 52 -7.75 -6.94 9.60
C ARG A 52 -7.27 -6.31 8.30
N CYS A 53 -6.02 -6.55 7.89
CA CYS A 53 -5.54 -6.16 6.56
C CYS A 53 -6.37 -6.82 5.46
N GLN A 54 -6.69 -8.10 5.61
CA GLN A 54 -7.57 -8.84 4.71
C GLN A 54 -9.02 -8.35 4.69
N LYS A 55 -9.49 -7.65 5.74
CA LYS A 55 -10.83 -7.03 5.78
C LYS A 55 -10.87 -5.60 5.23
N GLY A 56 -9.75 -4.87 5.28
CA GLY A 56 -9.72 -3.45 4.91
C GLY A 56 -9.09 -2.60 5.99
N ILE A 57 -8.08 -1.83 5.60
CA ILE A 57 -7.58 -0.72 6.41
C ILE A 57 -8.50 0.49 6.18
N PRO A 58 -9.01 1.15 7.25
CA PRO A 58 -9.77 2.39 7.11
C PRO A 58 -8.99 3.44 6.30
N PRO A 59 -9.64 4.17 5.36
CA PRO A 59 -8.95 5.14 4.52
C PRO A 59 -8.13 6.17 5.30
N SER A 60 -8.69 6.70 6.38
CA SER A 60 -8.08 7.69 7.29
C SER A 60 -6.79 7.23 7.95
N LEU A 61 -6.57 5.91 8.07
CA LEU A 61 -5.41 5.32 8.74
C LEU A 61 -4.46 4.62 7.77
N ARG A 62 -4.79 4.60 6.48
CA ARG A 62 -4.06 3.79 5.50
C ARG A 62 -2.61 4.23 5.35
N GLY A 63 -2.34 5.53 5.20
CA GLY A 63 -0.97 6.04 5.09
C GLY A 63 -0.09 5.62 6.26
N ARG A 64 -0.57 5.85 7.48
CA ARG A 64 0.13 5.45 8.70
C ARG A 64 0.28 3.93 8.81
N ALA A 65 -0.78 3.16 8.53
CA ALA A 65 -0.70 1.70 8.61
C ALA A 65 0.27 1.11 7.59
N TRP A 66 0.26 1.61 6.36
CA TRP A 66 1.19 1.19 5.31
C TRP A 66 2.64 1.51 5.65
N LEU A 67 2.91 2.69 6.20
CA LEU A 67 4.24 3.07 6.66
C LEU A 67 4.77 2.14 7.78
N TYR A 68 3.88 1.67 8.66
CA TYR A 68 4.24 0.70 9.70
C TYR A 68 4.41 -0.71 9.13
N LEU A 69 3.51 -1.15 8.25
CA LEU A 69 3.56 -2.46 7.63
C LEU A 69 4.80 -2.64 6.75
N SER A 70 5.17 -1.61 5.99
CA SER A 70 6.37 -1.62 5.14
C SER A 70 7.68 -1.63 5.93
N GLY A 71 7.66 -1.23 7.21
CA GLY A 71 8.86 -0.93 7.99
C GLY A 71 9.41 0.50 7.76
N GLY A 72 8.78 1.28 6.87
CA GLY A 72 9.23 2.62 6.52
C GLY A 72 9.27 3.58 7.71
N LYS A 73 8.34 3.41 8.68
CA LYS A 73 8.34 4.17 9.94
C LYS A 73 9.68 4.04 10.66
N VAL A 74 10.10 2.80 10.90
CA VAL A 74 11.31 2.48 11.66
C VAL A 74 12.52 3.03 10.91
N LYS A 75 12.57 2.80 9.59
CA LYS A 75 13.65 3.28 8.73
C LYS A 75 13.78 4.80 8.77
N ARG A 76 12.66 5.53 8.69
CA ARG A 76 12.61 6.99 8.78
C ARG A 76 13.18 7.50 10.11
N GLU A 77 12.75 6.94 11.24
CA GLU A 77 13.26 7.40 12.56
C GLU A 77 14.75 7.15 12.75
N GLN A 78 15.28 6.08 12.15
CA GLN A 78 16.71 5.77 12.21
C GLN A 78 17.56 6.69 11.33
N HIS A 79 16.94 7.39 10.36
CA HIS A 79 17.61 8.21 9.36
C HIS A 79 16.95 9.59 9.24
N LYS A 80 16.67 10.24 10.39
CA LYS A 80 16.05 11.56 10.42
C LYS A 80 16.85 12.60 9.64
N GLY A 81 16.16 13.42 8.86
CA GLY A 81 16.78 14.46 8.03
C GLY A 81 17.37 13.95 6.72
N LYS A 82 17.41 12.62 6.50
CA LYS A 82 18.07 12.06 5.31
C LYS A 82 17.28 12.33 4.03
N PHE A 83 15.95 12.35 4.10
CA PHE A 83 15.15 12.69 2.92
C PHE A 83 15.37 14.15 2.51
N GLU A 84 15.36 15.08 3.47
CA GLU A 84 15.62 16.50 3.23
C GLU A 84 17.04 16.71 2.68
N GLU A 85 18.02 15.99 3.23
CA GLU A 85 19.40 16.00 2.74
C GLU A 85 19.47 15.57 1.25
N LEU A 86 18.83 14.46 0.88
CA LEU A 86 18.82 13.94 -0.50
C LEU A 86 18.00 14.83 -1.44
N ASP A 87 16.88 15.38 -0.96
CA ASP A 87 16.02 16.26 -1.74
C ASP A 87 16.71 17.61 -2.03
N SER A 88 17.56 18.09 -1.14
CA SER A 88 18.36 19.30 -1.37
C SER A 88 19.50 19.10 -2.39
N GLN A 89 19.91 17.86 -2.64
CA GLN A 89 20.98 17.53 -3.58
C GLN A 89 20.49 17.55 -5.03
N ALA A 90 21.41 17.87 -5.94
CA ALA A 90 21.19 17.71 -7.37
C ALA A 90 21.10 16.21 -7.71
N GLY A 91 20.10 15.83 -8.51
CA GLY A 91 20.00 14.47 -9.05
C GLY A 91 20.98 14.24 -10.18
N ASP A 92 21.29 12.97 -10.47
CA ASP A 92 21.98 12.60 -11.71
C ASP A 92 21.12 13.03 -12.92
N PRO A 93 21.63 13.86 -13.85
CA PRO A 93 20.88 14.33 -15.02
C PRO A 93 20.24 13.19 -15.81
N LYS A 94 20.90 12.04 -15.91
CA LYS A 94 20.38 10.86 -16.60
C LYS A 94 19.04 10.43 -16.02
N TRP A 95 18.93 10.39 -14.70
CA TRP A 95 17.71 9.93 -14.03
C TRP A 95 16.67 11.03 -13.95
N VAL A 96 17.09 12.27 -13.69
CA VAL A 96 16.20 13.45 -13.67
C VAL A 96 15.41 13.55 -14.98
N ASP A 97 16.09 13.48 -16.13
CA ASP A 97 15.44 13.56 -17.44
C ASP A 97 14.40 12.44 -17.66
N VAL A 98 14.70 11.22 -17.19
CA VAL A 98 13.79 10.08 -17.32
C VAL A 98 12.59 10.24 -16.40
N ILE A 99 12.81 10.67 -15.15
CA ILE A 99 11.75 10.91 -14.16
C ILE A 99 10.79 11.99 -14.67
N GLU A 100 11.30 13.15 -15.09
CA GLU A 100 10.46 14.27 -15.56
C GLU A 100 9.56 13.88 -16.73
N ARG A 101 10.08 13.09 -17.67
CA ARG A 101 9.29 12.54 -18.78
C ARG A 101 8.27 11.50 -18.32
N ASP A 102 8.42 10.89 -17.16
CA ASP A 102 7.49 9.86 -16.68
C ASP A 102 6.37 10.44 -15.81
N LEU A 103 6.61 11.56 -15.10
CA LEU A 103 5.67 12.18 -14.16
C LEU A 103 4.25 12.34 -14.73
N HIS A 104 4.13 12.82 -15.97
CA HIS A 104 2.83 13.11 -16.60
C HIS A 104 2.01 11.85 -16.93
N ARG A 105 2.64 10.67 -16.94
CA ARG A 105 1.96 9.39 -17.25
C ARG A 105 1.41 8.71 -16.01
N GLN A 106 1.72 9.23 -14.82
CA GLN A 106 1.40 8.60 -13.54
C GLN A 106 0.07 9.14 -13.02
N PHE A 107 -0.98 8.31 -13.16
CA PHE A 107 -2.35 8.65 -12.75
C PHE A 107 -2.80 10.03 -13.30
N PRO A 108 -2.76 10.25 -14.64
CA PRO A 108 -2.94 11.57 -15.26
C PRO A 108 -4.29 12.22 -14.97
N PHE A 109 -5.31 11.42 -14.62
CA PHE A 109 -6.66 11.89 -14.31
C PHE A 109 -6.91 12.09 -12.81
N HIS A 110 -5.92 11.77 -11.96
CA HIS A 110 -6.06 11.92 -10.51
C HIS A 110 -5.79 13.38 -10.11
N GLU A 111 -6.64 13.96 -9.25
CA GLU A 111 -6.59 15.37 -8.84
C GLU A 111 -5.21 15.81 -8.33
N MET A 112 -4.52 14.93 -7.59
CA MET A 112 -3.16 15.18 -7.10
C MET A 112 -2.11 15.34 -8.22
N PHE A 113 -2.27 14.67 -9.37
CA PHE A 113 -1.25 14.56 -10.42
C PHE A 113 -1.64 15.19 -11.76
N VAL A 114 -2.90 15.61 -11.93
CA VAL A 114 -3.43 16.17 -13.18
C VAL A 114 -2.76 17.50 -13.57
N ALA A 115 -2.42 18.33 -12.59
CA ALA A 115 -1.78 19.62 -12.84
C ALA A 115 -0.30 19.41 -13.19
N ARG A 116 0.08 19.72 -14.44
CA ARG A 116 1.48 19.66 -14.89
C ARG A 116 2.35 20.61 -14.07
N GLY A 117 3.38 20.07 -13.43
CA GLY A 117 4.24 20.84 -12.52
C GLY A 117 3.54 21.27 -11.23
N GLY A 118 2.35 20.75 -10.92
CA GLY A 118 1.66 20.98 -9.66
C GLY A 118 2.31 20.23 -8.49
N HIS A 119 1.84 20.50 -7.26
CA HIS A 119 2.44 19.98 -6.04
C HIS A 119 2.59 18.45 -6.00
N GLY A 120 1.61 17.68 -6.48
CA GLY A 120 1.74 16.22 -6.49
C GLY A 120 2.80 15.70 -7.46
N GLN A 121 2.95 16.30 -8.64
CA GLN A 121 4.04 15.94 -9.57
C GLN A 121 5.41 16.36 -9.00
N GLN A 122 5.48 17.49 -8.31
CA GLN A 122 6.70 17.93 -7.61
C GLN A 122 7.07 16.96 -6.49
N ASP A 123 6.13 16.55 -5.64
CA ASP A 123 6.41 15.57 -4.58
C ASP A 123 6.80 14.20 -5.15
N LEU A 124 6.17 13.77 -6.24
CA LEU A 124 6.57 12.54 -6.95
C LEU A 124 8.00 12.64 -7.49
N TYR A 125 8.36 13.77 -8.10
CA TYR A 125 9.72 14.04 -8.53
C TYR A 125 10.71 13.98 -7.36
N ARG A 126 10.41 14.65 -6.25
CA ARG A 126 11.27 14.70 -5.06
C ARG A 126 11.53 13.30 -4.50
N VAL A 127 10.48 12.49 -4.36
CA VAL A 127 10.57 11.10 -3.88
C VAL A 127 11.44 10.24 -4.80
N LEU A 128 11.18 10.28 -6.10
CA LEU A 128 11.91 9.45 -7.08
C LEU A 128 13.37 9.90 -7.23
N LYS A 129 13.63 11.21 -7.30
CA LYS A 129 14.98 11.78 -7.32
C LYS A 129 15.76 11.34 -6.07
N ALA A 130 15.19 11.55 -4.88
CA ALA A 130 15.82 11.15 -3.63
C ALA A 130 16.11 9.64 -3.59
N TYR A 131 15.22 8.80 -4.14
CA TYR A 131 15.45 7.36 -4.27
C TYR A 131 16.70 7.07 -5.12
N THR A 132 16.85 7.71 -6.27
CA THR A 132 18.04 7.48 -7.12
C THR A 132 19.36 7.89 -6.45
N LEU A 133 19.33 8.90 -5.59
CA LEU A 133 20.48 9.32 -4.81
C LEU A 133 20.73 8.38 -3.62
N HIS A 134 19.68 7.78 -3.06
CA HIS A 134 19.78 6.77 -2.01
C HIS A 134 20.33 5.43 -2.53
N ARG A 135 19.95 5.06 -3.76
CA ARG A 135 20.27 3.80 -4.44
C ARG A 135 20.84 4.04 -5.84
N PRO A 136 22.02 4.67 -5.95
CA PRO A 136 22.62 5.02 -7.24
C PRO A 136 22.93 3.79 -8.12
N GLU A 137 23.18 2.63 -7.51
CA GLU A 137 23.45 1.37 -8.20
C GLU A 137 22.23 0.81 -8.96
N GLU A 138 21.02 1.07 -8.44
CA GLU A 138 19.77 0.66 -9.08
C GLU A 138 19.23 1.78 -9.98
N GLY A 139 19.35 3.03 -9.52
CA GLY A 139 18.89 4.21 -10.25
C GLY A 139 17.37 4.29 -10.33
N TYR A 140 16.86 4.77 -11.47
CA TYR A 140 15.43 4.90 -11.71
C TYR A 140 14.94 3.89 -12.75
N CYS A 141 13.92 3.12 -12.36
CA CYS A 141 13.11 2.29 -13.24
C CYS A 141 11.69 2.86 -13.31
N GLN A 142 11.12 2.99 -14.52
CA GLN A 142 9.79 3.57 -14.74
C GLN A 142 8.67 2.92 -13.92
N ALA A 143 8.81 1.64 -13.59
CA ALA A 143 7.85 0.92 -12.78
C ALA A 143 7.83 1.36 -11.29
N GLN A 144 8.79 2.18 -10.84
CA GLN A 144 8.82 2.74 -9.48
C GLN A 144 7.88 3.93 -9.31
N ALA A 145 7.68 4.76 -10.35
CA ALA A 145 6.78 5.90 -10.25
C ALA A 145 5.34 5.56 -9.86
N PRO A 146 4.69 4.51 -10.40
CA PRO A 146 3.33 4.18 -9.96
C PRO A 146 3.30 3.68 -8.50
N ILE A 147 4.36 3.02 -8.01
CA ILE A 147 4.51 2.64 -6.60
C ILE A 147 4.60 3.90 -5.71
N ALA A 148 5.47 4.84 -6.09
CA ALA A 148 5.66 6.10 -5.38
C ALA A 148 4.39 6.97 -5.37
N ALA A 149 3.68 7.05 -6.50
CA ALA A 149 2.43 7.79 -6.62
C ALA A 149 1.33 7.22 -5.71
N VAL A 150 1.16 5.88 -5.67
CA VAL A 150 0.20 5.23 -4.75
C VAL A 150 0.50 5.56 -3.29
N LEU A 151 1.78 5.60 -2.92
CA LEU A 151 2.19 6.00 -1.57
C LEU A 151 1.87 7.47 -1.30
N LEU A 152 2.24 8.38 -2.20
CA LEU A 152 1.99 9.83 -2.08
C LEU A 152 0.51 10.19 -1.96
N MET A 153 -0.39 9.41 -2.58
CA MET A 153 -1.83 9.59 -2.39
C MET A 153 -2.30 9.36 -0.94
N HIS A 154 -1.47 8.75 -0.09
CA HIS A 154 -1.85 8.38 1.28
C HIS A 154 -0.92 8.93 2.37
N MET A 155 0.28 9.40 2.02
CA MET A 155 1.26 9.87 2.99
C MET A 155 2.15 10.98 2.42
N PRO A 156 2.75 11.83 3.28
CA PRO A 156 3.67 12.89 2.86
C PRO A 156 4.91 12.33 2.12
N ALA A 157 5.61 13.21 1.41
CA ALA A 157 6.77 12.85 0.58
C ALA A 157 7.86 12.05 1.31
N GLU A 158 8.26 12.46 2.53
CA GLU A 158 9.27 11.73 3.31
C GLU A 158 8.80 10.29 3.63
N ASP A 159 7.55 10.13 4.05
CA ASP A 159 6.98 8.82 4.36
C ASP A 159 6.86 7.95 3.11
N ALA A 160 6.47 8.55 1.99
CA ALA A 160 6.38 7.86 0.70
C ALA A 160 7.77 7.42 0.21
N PHE A 161 8.79 8.27 0.39
CA PHE A 161 10.18 7.91 0.11
C PHE A 161 10.62 6.68 0.90
N TRP A 162 10.43 6.66 2.23
CA TRP A 162 10.79 5.50 3.04
C TRP A 162 9.93 4.27 2.75
N GLY A 163 8.65 4.46 2.41
CA GLY A 163 7.78 3.40 1.92
C GLY A 163 8.31 2.77 0.63
N LEU A 164 8.73 3.59 -0.34
CA LEU A 164 9.30 3.15 -1.61
C LEU A 164 10.62 2.39 -1.38
N VAL A 165 11.53 2.95 -0.58
CA VAL A 165 12.80 2.31 -0.19
C VAL A 165 12.54 0.91 0.37
N GLN A 166 11.63 0.77 1.33
CA GLN A 166 11.32 -0.53 1.89
C GLN A 166 10.69 -1.49 0.90
N ILE A 167 9.78 -1.03 0.04
CA ILE A 167 9.17 -1.90 -1.00
C ILE A 167 10.24 -2.44 -1.95
N CYS A 168 11.12 -1.58 -2.47
CA CYS A 168 12.16 -1.98 -3.40
C CYS A 168 13.20 -2.90 -2.74
N GLU A 169 13.67 -2.57 -1.53
CA GLU A 169 14.75 -3.33 -0.88
C GLU A 169 14.29 -4.62 -0.21
N LYS A 170 13.11 -4.61 0.42
CA LYS A 170 12.65 -5.71 1.27
C LYS A 170 11.60 -6.56 0.60
N TYR A 171 10.65 -5.98 -0.12
CA TYR A 171 9.55 -6.76 -0.70
C TYR A 171 9.86 -7.26 -2.11
N LEU A 172 10.45 -6.39 -2.94
CA LEU A 172 10.68 -6.61 -4.37
C LEU A 172 12.17 -6.49 -4.75
N PRO A 173 13.10 -7.12 -3.99
CA PRO A 173 14.53 -6.97 -4.27
C PRO A 173 14.88 -7.47 -5.67
N GLY A 174 15.68 -6.67 -6.38
CA GLY A 174 16.15 -6.97 -7.74
C GLY A 174 15.12 -6.77 -8.85
N TYR A 175 13.88 -6.37 -8.55
CA TYR A 175 12.85 -6.13 -9.58
C TYR A 175 13.21 -5.00 -10.54
N TYR A 176 13.86 -3.96 -10.03
CA TYR A 176 14.15 -2.73 -10.76
C TYR A 176 15.58 -2.68 -11.32
N SER A 177 16.35 -3.75 -11.11
CA SER A 177 17.70 -3.90 -11.66
C SER A 177 17.68 -4.14 -13.17
N ALA A 178 18.78 -3.79 -13.84
CA ALA A 178 18.97 -4.08 -15.26
C ALA A 178 18.82 -5.59 -15.58
N GLY A 179 18.25 -5.91 -16.74
CA GLY A 179 18.06 -7.29 -17.20
C GLY A 179 16.84 -8.02 -16.60
N LEU A 180 16.17 -7.45 -15.60
CA LEU A 180 14.91 -7.97 -15.03
C LEU A 180 15.00 -9.45 -14.58
N GLU A 181 16.17 -9.90 -14.12
CA GLU A 181 16.39 -11.30 -13.74
C GLU A 181 15.41 -11.76 -12.64
N ALA A 182 15.16 -10.92 -11.64
CA ALA A 182 14.21 -11.22 -10.57
C ALA A 182 12.77 -11.41 -11.08
N ILE A 183 12.36 -10.62 -12.10
CA ILE A 183 11.04 -10.73 -12.73
C ILE A 183 10.96 -12.00 -13.59
N GLN A 184 12.00 -12.33 -14.33
CA GLN A 184 12.06 -13.57 -15.12
C GLN A 184 11.93 -14.79 -14.20
N LEU A 185 12.68 -14.81 -13.10
CA LEU A 185 12.64 -15.86 -12.10
C LEU A 185 11.24 -15.99 -11.47
N ASP A 186 10.63 -14.86 -11.11
CA ASP A 186 9.26 -14.85 -10.59
C ASP A 186 8.23 -15.26 -11.63
N GLY A 187 8.52 -15.06 -12.91
CA GLY A 187 7.74 -15.63 -14.01
C GLY A 187 7.77 -17.15 -14.05
N GLU A 188 8.94 -17.76 -13.87
CA GLU A 188 9.05 -19.22 -13.76
C GLU A 188 8.27 -19.77 -12.55
N ILE A 189 8.35 -19.07 -11.41
CA ILE A 189 7.60 -19.43 -10.20
C ILE A 189 6.09 -19.33 -10.48
N LEU A 190 5.62 -18.21 -11.04
CA LEU A 190 4.22 -17.98 -11.37
C LEU A 190 3.70 -19.07 -12.31
N PHE A 191 4.46 -19.39 -13.35
CA PHE A 191 4.10 -20.41 -14.32
C PHE A 191 4.03 -21.81 -13.71
N THR A 192 4.96 -22.14 -12.81
CA THR A 192 4.96 -23.42 -12.10
C THR A 192 3.77 -23.53 -11.14
N LEU A 193 3.45 -22.45 -10.41
CA LEU A 193 2.28 -22.40 -9.54
C LEU A 193 0.97 -22.45 -10.34
N LEU A 194 0.94 -21.84 -11.53
CA LEU A 194 -0.22 -21.89 -12.43
C LEU A 194 -0.56 -23.33 -12.82
N LYS A 195 0.44 -24.19 -13.03
CA LYS A 195 0.20 -25.63 -13.29
C LYS A 195 -0.63 -26.29 -12.20
N ARG A 196 -0.44 -25.90 -10.93
CA ARG A 196 -1.23 -26.39 -9.78
C ARG A 196 -2.60 -25.74 -9.69
N VAL A 197 -2.69 -24.43 -9.92
CA VAL A 197 -3.93 -23.64 -9.75
C VAL A 197 -4.90 -23.81 -10.91
N SER A 198 -4.39 -23.81 -12.14
CA SER A 198 -5.15 -23.97 -13.37
C SER A 198 -4.31 -24.72 -14.41
N PRO A 199 -4.32 -26.08 -14.38
CA PRO A 199 -3.62 -26.90 -15.37
C PRO A 199 -4.05 -26.58 -16.81
N LEU A 200 -5.29 -26.13 -16.99
CA LEU A 200 -5.82 -25.76 -18.30
C LEU A 200 -5.14 -24.50 -18.84
N ALA A 201 -5.10 -23.41 -18.06
CA ALA A 201 -4.41 -22.18 -18.43
C ALA A 201 -2.92 -22.40 -18.68
N HIS A 202 -2.25 -23.17 -17.81
CA HIS A 202 -0.83 -23.51 -17.98
C HIS A 202 -0.57 -24.26 -19.30
N ARG A 203 -1.39 -25.27 -19.63
CA ARG A 203 -1.23 -26.01 -20.91
C ARG A 203 -1.44 -25.11 -22.12
N HIS A 204 -2.42 -24.21 -22.06
CA HIS A 204 -2.69 -23.24 -23.11
C HIS A 204 -1.49 -22.32 -23.37
N LEU A 205 -1.00 -21.65 -22.32
CA LEU A 205 0.16 -20.75 -22.42
C LEU A 205 1.41 -21.49 -22.89
N LYS A 206 1.63 -22.73 -22.40
CA LYS A 206 2.74 -23.58 -22.84
C LYS A 206 2.64 -23.94 -24.33
N LYS A 207 1.45 -24.32 -24.79
CA LYS A 207 1.19 -24.67 -26.20
C LYS A 207 1.53 -23.51 -27.13
N HIS A 208 1.19 -22.29 -26.73
CA HIS A 208 1.43 -21.07 -27.51
C HIS A 208 2.77 -20.39 -27.21
N LYS A 209 3.66 -21.03 -26.42
CA LYS A 209 4.99 -20.52 -26.06
C LYS A 209 4.94 -19.08 -25.51
N LEU A 210 3.94 -18.80 -24.69
CA LEU A 210 3.77 -17.50 -24.06
C LEU A 210 4.56 -17.42 -22.76
N ASP A 211 5.75 -16.82 -22.86
CA ASP A 211 6.61 -16.61 -21.71
C ASP A 211 5.98 -15.60 -20.73
N PRO A 212 6.01 -15.89 -19.41
CA PRO A 212 5.40 -15.03 -18.40
C PRO A 212 5.80 -13.55 -18.46
N ILE A 213 7.06 -13.27 -18.76
CA ILE A 213 7.61 -11.90 -18.88
C ILE A 213 6.82 -11.03 -19.88
N LEU A 214 6.16 -11.62 -20.87
CA LEU A 214 5.41 -10.87 -21.89
C LEU A 214 4.14 -10.20 -21.35
N TYR A 215 3.55 -10.73 -20.28
CA TYR A 215 2.28 -10.23 -19.73
C TYR A 215 2.37 -9.81 -18.26
N MET A 216 3.26 -10.42 -17.46
CA MET A 216 3.28 -10.18 -16.01
C MET A 216 4.17 -9.02 -15.58
N THR A 217 5.07 -8.53 -16.45
CA THR A 217 6.12 -7.57 -16.06
C THR A 217 5.51 -6.34 -15.40
N GLU A 218 4.51 -5.73 -16.03
CA GLU A 218 3.81 -4.58 -15.45
C GLU A 218 3.05 -4.96 -14.16
N TRP A 219 2.37 -6.10 -14.14
CA TRP A 219 1.60 -6.57 -12.98
C TRP A 219 2.48 -6.65 -11.73
N PHE A 220 3.68 -7.20 -11.86
CA PHE A 220 4.56 -7.45 -10.72
C PHE A 220 5.40 -6.23 -10.38
N MET A 221 6.01 -5.58 -11.37
CA MET A 221 6.88 -4.41 -11.12
C MET A 221 6.10 -3.22 -10.57
N CYS A 222 4.85 -3.04 -11.01
CA CYS A 222 3.97 -1.97 -10.52
C CYS A 222 3.03 -2.45 -9.41
N ALA A 223 3.20 -3.67 -8.87
CA ALA A 223 2.33 -4.25 -7.85
C ALA A 223 0.83 -4.05 -8.13
N PHE A 224 0.44 -4.29 -9.39
CA PHE A 224 -0.91 -4.12 -9.95
C PHE A 224 -1.53 -2.72 -9.89
N SER A 225 -0.79 -1.69 -9.48
CA SER A 225 -1.29 -0.32 -9.32
C SER A 225 -1.78 0.33 -10.62
N ARG A 226 -1.20 -0.06 -11.76
CA ARG A 226 -1.62 0.37 -13.10
C ARG A 226 -2.69 -0.52 -13.74
N THR A 227 -2.87 -1.72 -13.21
CA THR A 227 -3.73 -2.72 -13.83
C THR A 227 -5.10 -2.71 -13.18
N LEU A 228 -5.18 -2.80 -11.84
CA LEU A 228 -6.45 -2.96 -11.14
C LEU A 228 -7.20 -1.63 -10.94
N PRO A 229 -8.54 -1.66 -10.82
CA PRO A 229 -9.31 -0.51 -10.36
C PRO A 229 -8.83 -0.06 -8.98
N TRP A 230 -8.91 1.24 -8.71
CA TRP A 230 -8.32 1.86 -7.53
C TRP A 230 -8.71 1.17 -6.22
N VAL A 231 -10.00 0.89 -6.01
CA VAL A 231 -10.48 0.25 -4.79
C VAL A 231 -9.82 -1.13 -4.59
N SER A 232 -9.64 -1.90 -5.67
CA SER A 232 -8.95 -3.20 -5.63
C SER A 232 -7.45 -3.07 -5.38
N VAL A 233 -6.79 -2.05 -5.93
CA VAL A 233 -5.36 -1.74 -5.64
C VAL A 233 -5.18 -1.57 -4.14
N LEU A 234 -6.03 -0.77 -3.49
CA LEU A 234 -5.95 -0.52 -2.04
C LEU A 234 -6.03 -1.81 -1.22
N ARG A 235 -6.94 -2.72 -1.59
CA ARG A 235 -7.11 -4.00 -0.89
C ARG A 235 -5.94 -4.96 -1.10
N VAL A 236 -5.44 -5.02 -2.33
CA VAL A 236 -4.25 -5.81 -2.66
C VAL A 236 -3.04 -5.28 -1.88
N TRP A 237 -2.86 -3.96 -1.80
CA TRP A 237 -1.76 -3.33 -1.08
C TRP A 237 -1.84 -3.51 0.44
N ASP A 238 -3.04 -3.40 1.04
CA ASP A 238 -3.26 -3.72 2.45
C ASP A 238 -2.75 -5.14 2.80
N MET A 239 -3.05 -6.11 1.94
CA MET A 239 -2.61 -7.50 2.12
C MET A 239 -1.13 -7.70 1.76
N PHE A 240 -0.65 -7.08 0.68
CA PHE A 240 0.73 -7.19 0.20
C PHE A 240 1.74 -6.69 1.23
N LEU A 241 1.53 -5.50 1.82
CA LEU A 241 2.45 -4.97 2.83
C LEU A 241 2.46 -5.83 4.10
N CYS A 242 1.32 -6.46 4.43
CA CYS A 242 1.21 -7.34 5.59
C CYS A 242 1.80 -8.75 5.37
N GLU A 243 1.56 -9.35 4.21
CA GLU A 243 1.83 -10.77 3.94
C GLU A 243 2.91 -11.02 2.86
N GLY A 244 3.48 -9.95 2.31
CA GLY A 244 4.53 -9.96 1.31
C GLY A 244 4.05 -10.29 -0.11
N VAL A 245 5.03 -10.52 -0.98
CA VAL A 245 4.86 -10.76 -2.42
C VAL A 245 3.92 -11.93 -2.77
N LYS A 246 3.64 -12.83 -1.82
CA LYS A 246 2.67 -13.91 -2.01
C LYS A 246 1.32 -13.41 -2.51
N ILE A 247 0.89 -12.24 -2.06
CA ILE A 247 -0.35 -11.64 -2.51
C ILE A 247 -0.28 -11.27 -4.00
N ILE A 248 0.84 -10.72 -4.46
CA ILE A 248 1.07 -10.38 -5.88
C ILE A 248 0.97 -11.65 -6.76
N PHE A 249 1.60 -12.75 -6.34
CA PHE A 249 1.45 -14.05 -7.02
C PHE A 249 0.00 -14.54 -7.05
N ARG A 250 -0.71 -14.47 -5.91
CA ARG A 250 -2.10 -14.91 -5.84
C ARG A 250 -3.00 -14.09 -6.76
N VAL A 251 -2.82 -12.78 -6.84
CA VAL A 251 -3.54 -11.91 -7.77
C VAL A 251 -3.29 -12.36 -9.21
N GLY A 252 -2.03 -12.50 -9.62
CA GLY A 252 -1.68 -12.95 -10.98
C GLY A 252 -2.29 -14.32 -11.33
N LEU A 253 -2.22 -15.28 -10.40
CA LEU A 253 -2.80 -16.62 -10.57
C LEU A 253 -4.33 -16.59 -10.67
N VAL A 254 -5.01 -15.78 -9.86
CA VAL A 254 -6.46 -15.60 -9.92
C VAL A 254 -6.85 -15.01 -11.27
N LEU A 255 -6.17 -13.96 -11.74
CA LEU A 255 -6.48 -13.34 -13.03
C LEU A 255 -6.24 -14.32 -14.19
N LEU A 256 -5.13 -15.05 -14.20
CA LEU A 256 -4.86 -16.08 -15.21
C LEU A 256 -5.90 -17.21 -15.19
N LYS A 257 -6.29 -17.69 -14.00
CA LYS A 257 -7.35 -18.68 -13.84
C LYS A 257 -8.69 -18.14 -14.34
N CYS A 258 -9.01 -16.88 -14.06
CA CYS A 258 -10.23 -16.26 -14.52
C CYS A 258 -10.25 -16.09 -16.04
N MET A 259 -9.14 -15.70 -16.66
CA MET A 259 -9.09 -15.48 -18.11
C MET A 259 -9.02 -16.79 -18.91
N LEU A 260 -8.23 -17.77 -18.44
CA LEU A 260 -7.85 -18.95 -19.25
C LEU A 260 -8.25 -20.30 -18.61
N GLY A 261 -8.94 -20.28 -17.46
CA GLY A 261 -9.22 -21.48 -16.66
C GLY A 261 -10.42 -22.33 -17.10
N SER A 262 -11.13 -21.95 -18.16
CA SER A 262 -12.28 -22.71 -18.69
C SER A 262 -12.19 -22.93 -20.19
N GLN A 263 -12.68 -24.07 -20.67
CA GLN A 263 -12.64 -24.43 -22.09
C GLN A 263 -13.35 -23.39 -22.98
N ASP A 264 -14.48 -22.84 -22.52
CA ASP A 264 -15.22 -21.85 -23.31
C ASP A 264 -14.42 -20.56 -23.56
N LYS A 265 -13.60 -20.15 -22.59
CA LYS A 265 -12.69 -19.00 -22.74
C LYS A 265 -11.51 -19.30 -23.65
N LEU A 266 -11.09 -20.56 -23.76
CA LEU A 266 -10.03 -20.95 -24.67
C LEU A 266 -10.49 -21.07 -26.12
N LYS A 267 -11.78 -21.35 -26.37
CA LYS A 267 -12.34 -21.39 -27.74
C LYS A 267 -12.19 -20.05 -28.47
N THR A 268 -12.26 -18.95 -27.72
CA THR A 268 -12.08 -17.58 -28.23
C THR A 268 -10.61 -17.17 -28.35
N CYS A 269 -9.68 -17.94 -27.78
CA CYS A 269 -8.25 -17.64 -27.77
C CYS A 269 -7.47 -18.77 -28.44
N GLN A 270 -7.57 -18.88 -29.77
CA GLN A 270 -7.00 -20.02 -30.51
C GLN A 270 -5.50 -19.90 -30.77
N GLY A 271 -4.96 -18.68 -30.73
CA GLY A 271 -3.57 -18.37 -31.05
C GLY A 271 -2.85 -17.56 -29.98
N GLN A 272 -1.59 -17.25 -30.28
CA GLN A 272 -0.73 -16.46 -29.42
C GLN A 272 -1.22 -15.01 -29.31
N TYR A 273 -1.70 -14.44 -30.42
CA TYR A 273 -2.15 -13.04 -30.50
C TYR A 273 -3.39 -12.78 -29.65
N GLU A 274 -4.46 -13.57 -29.85
CA GLU A 274 -5.72 -13.42 -29.11
C GLU A 274 -5.53 -13.67 -27.62
N THR A 275 -4.64 -14.61 -27.27
CA THR A 275 -4.28 -14.84 -25.87
C THR A 275 -3.53 -13.65 -25.28
N MET A 276 -2.61 -13.03 -26.02
CA MET A 276 -1.88 -11.86 -25.55
C MET A 276 -2.79 -10.63 -25.39
N GLU A 277 -3.72 -10.43 -26.33
CA GLU A 277 -4.73 -9.37 -26.24
C GLU A 277 -5.61 -9.53 -25.00
N LEU A 278 -6.11 -10.76 -24.75
CA LEU A 278 -6.88 -11.06 -23.55
C LEU A 278 -6.09 -10.78 -22.25
N LEU A 279 -4.80 -11.13 -22.22
CA LEU A 279 -3.94 -10.90 -21.05
C LEU A 279 -3.64 -9.41 -20.82
N LYS A 280 -3.63 -8.59 -21.87
CA LYS A 280 -3.45 -7.13 -21.78
C LYS A 280 -4.74 -6.41 -21.40
N THR A 281 -5.88 -6.90 -21.88
CA THR A 281 -7.20 -6.29 -21.69
C THR A 281 -8.03 -7.16 -20.75
N ILE A 282 -7.67 -7.16 -19.47
CA ILE A 282 -8.35 -7.96 -18.46
C ILE A 282 -9.77 -7.45 -18.26
N ASP A 283 -10.75 -8.36 -18.31
CA ASP A 283 -12.15 -8.03 -18.06
C ASP A 283 -12.35 -7.47 -16.64
N THR A 284 -12.99 -6.30 -16.56
CA THR A 284 -13.18 -5.52 -15.33
C THR A 284 -13.94 -6.28 -14.25
N ARG A 285 -14.76 -7.28 -14.61
CA ARG A 285 -15.50 -8.13 -13.66
C ARG A 285 -14.58 -8.94 -12.77
N TYR A 286 -13.44 -9.39 -13.29
CA TYR A 286 -12.45 -10.15 -12.52
C TYR A 286 -11.61 -9.26 -11.59
N MET A 287 -11.68 -7.95 -11.80
CA MET A 287 -10.86 -6.96 -11.09
C MET A 287 -11.68 -6.21 -10.04
N GLN A 288 -12.97 -6.50 -9.91
CA GLN A 288 -13.84 -5.93 -8.87
C GLN A 288 -13.41 -6.37 -7.48
N GLU A 289 -13.42 -5.43 -6.53
CA GLU A 289 -12.86 -5.61 -5.19
C GLU A 289 -13.36 -6.88 -4.50
N GLY A 290 -14.68 -7.03 -4.38
CA GLY A 290 -15.28 -8.14 -3.63
C GLY A 290 -14.98 -9.52 -4.24
N PHE A 291 -15.04 -9.63 -5.56
CA PHE A 291 -14.70 -10.87 -6.27
C PHE A 291 -13.22 -11.20 -6.12
N LEU A 292 -12.36 -10.24 -6.45
CA LEU A 292 -10.92 -10.44 -6.48
C LEU A 292 -10.36 -10.79 -5.10
N VAL A 293 -10.77 -10.05 -4.05
CA VAL A 293 -10.32 -10.32 -2.67
C VAL A 293 -10.74 -11.71 -2.22
N ARG A 294 -11.98 -12.14 -2.51
CA ARG A 294 -12.44 -13.49 -2.16
C ARG A 294 -11.58 -14.57 -2.81
N GLU A 295 -11.38 -14.50 -4.13
CA GLU A 295 -10.58 -15.49 -4.86
C GLU A 295 -9.11 -15.51 -4.38
N ILE A 296 -8.51 -14.35 -4.08
CA ILE A 296 -7.15 -14.26 -3.54
C ILE A 296 -7.04 -14.98 -2.19
N LEU A 297 -8.01 -14.81 -1.30
CA LEU A 297 -7.98 -15.39 0.04
C LEU A 297 -8.17 -16.91 0.00
N GLU A 298 -9.04 -17.39 -0.88
CA GLU A 298 -9.34 -18.83 -1.07
C GLU A 298 -8.22 -19.59 -1.79
N LEU A 299 -7.34 -18.90 -2.53
CA LEU A 299 -6.29 -19.58 -3.30
C LEU A 299 -5.26 -20.29 -2.39
N PRO A 300 -5.04 -21.62 -2.52
CA PRO A 300 -4.18 -22.40 -1.64
C PRO A 300 -2.69 -22.32 -2.06
N VAL A 301 -2.17 -21.10 -2.17
CA VAL A 301 -0.75 -20.82 -2.44
C VAL A 301 -0.15 -20.14 -1.22
N SER A 302 0.76 -20.83 -0.53
CA SER A 302 1.42 -20.34 0.67
C SER A 302 2.74 -19.63 0.35
N GLU A 303 3.29 -18.96 1.35
CA GLU A 303 4.63 -18.36 1.29
C GLU A 303 5.71 -19.42 1.05
N ARG A 304 5.58 -20.57 1.73
CA ARG A 304 6.48 -21.72 1.58
C ARG A 304 6.46 -22.31 0.17
N ASP A 305 5.31 -22.27 -0.50
CA ASP A 305 5.23 -22.72 -1.90
C ASP A 305 6.08 -21.81 -2.80
N ILE A 306 6.05 -20.49 -2.57
CA ILE A 306 6.83 -19.51 -3.34
C ILE A 306 8.31 -19.66 -3.03
N GLU A 307 8.70 -19.78 -1.76
CA GLU A 307 10.12 -19.98 -1.38
C GLU A 307 10.68 -21.27 -1.97
N LYS A 308 9.91 -22.36 -1.92
CA LYS A 308 10.31 -23.65 -2.49
C LYS A 308 10.54 -23.54 -4.00
N GLU A 309 9.60 -22.92 -4.72
CA GLU A 309 9.73 -22.73 -6.16
C GLU A 309 10.82 -21.72 -6.52
N HIS A 310 11.05 -20.69 -5.71
CA HIS A 310 12.17 -19.77 -5.86
C HIS A 310 13.50 -20.51 -5.81
N LEU A 311 13.74 -21.32 -4.77
CA LEU A 311 14.95 -22.13 -4.66
C LEU A 311 15.10 -23.16 -5.80
N ALA A 312 13.99 -23.66 -6.35
CA ALA A 312 14.01 -24.55 -7.51
C ALA A 312 14.37 -23.80 -8.80
N SER A 313 13.77 -22.64 -9.04
CA SER A 313 14.05 -21.81 -10.22
C SER A 313 15.47 -21.24 -10.21
N VAL A 314 16.00 -20.82 -9.06
CA VAL A 314 17.40 -20.35 -8.95
C VAL A 314 18.38 -21.46 -9.31
N ARG A 315 18.12 -22.70 -8.89
CA ARG A 315 18.94 -23.86 -9.27
C ARG A 315 18.91 -24.10 -10.77
N ARG A 316 17.72 -24.14 -11.37
CA ARG A 316 17.55 -24.28 -12.84
C ARG A 316 18.22 -23.13 -13.61
N TRP A 317 18.13 -21.91 -13.11
CA TRP A 317 18.78 -20.74 -13.70
C TRP A 317 20.30 -20.91 -13.70
N LYS A 318 20.87 -21.32 -12.56
CA LYS A 318 22.31 -21.55 -12.44
C LYS A 318 22.83 -22.60 -13.42
N GLU A 319 22.05 -23.65 -13.65
CA GLU A 319 22.39 -24.71 -14.60
C GLU A 319 22.31 -24.26 -16.08
N THR A 320 21.36 -23.38 -16.41
CA THR A 320 21.07 -23.01 -17.80
C THR A 320 21.74 -21.71 -18.26
N ARG A 321 21.95 -20.76 -17.35
CA ARG A 321 22.38 -19.38 -17.65
C ARG A 321 23.59 -18.93 -16.82
N GLY A 322 24.05 -19.74 -15.87
CA GLY A 322 25.12 -19.35 -14.94
C GLY A 322 24.61 -18.55 -13.74
N GLU A 323 25.52 -17.88 -13.03
CA GLU A 323 25.15 -17.13 -11.83
C GLU A 323 24.29 -15.90 -12.15
N LEU A 324 23.38 -15.57 -11.24
CA LEU A 324 22.61 -14.32 -11.32
C LEU A 324 23.58 -13.14 -11.22
N HIS A 325 23.43 -12.17 -12.13
CA HIS A 325 24.21 -10.94 -12.11
C HIS A 325 23.77 -10.06 -10.95
N CYS A 326 22.46 -10.02 -10.66
CA CYS A 326 21.92 -9.27 -9.54
C CYS A 326 21.97 -10.11 -8.23
N LYS A 327 22.96 -9.81 -7.38
CA LYS A 327 23.05 -10.37 -6.01
C LYS A 327 22.18 -9.56 -5.05
N SER A 328 20.87 -9.66 -5.24
CA SER A 328 19.90 -9.00 -4.35
C SER A 328 19.75 -9.76 -3.03
N LEU A 329 19.38 -9.04 -1.97
CA LEU A 329 19.10 -9.65 -0.67
C LEU A 329 17.85 -10.55 -0.76
N PRO A 330 17.72 -11.56 0.12
CA PRO A 330 16.50 -12.34 0.21
C PRO A 330 15.29 -11.44 0.47
N ARG A 331 14.22 -11.66 -0.29
CA ARG A 331 12.96 -10.93 -0.08
C ARG A 331 12.34 -11.27 1.26
N MET A 332 11.69 -10.28 1.85
CA MET A 332 10.96 -10.38 3.11
C MET A 332 9.49 -10.63 2.83
N HIS A 333 8.91 -11.63 3.51
CA HIS A 333 7.52 -12.03 3.33
C HIS A 333 6.54 -11.24 4.21
N GLY A 334 6.64 -9.91 4.15
CA GLY A 334 5.73 -8.98 4.83
C GLY A 334 6.24 -8.42 6.15
N ALA A 335 5.41 -7.59 6.78
CA ALA A 335 5.75 -6.79 7.96
C ALA A 335 6.42 -7.57 9.10
N LYS A 336 5.96 -8.82 9.35
CA LYS A 336 6.51 -9.64 10.44
C LYS A 336 7.94 -10.11 10.14
N ALA A 337 8.23 -10.47 8.89
CA ALA A 337 9.57 -10.87 8.49
C ALA A 337 10.55 -9.70 8.61
N ILE A 338 10.12 -8.51 8.17
CA ILE A 338 10.91 -7.27 8.28
C ILE A 338 11.24 -6.96 9.73
N MET A 339 10.24 -6.95 10.62
CA MET A 339 10.48 -6.68 12.04
C MET A 339 11.31 -7.75 12.75
N ALA A 340 11.30 -8.99 12.26
CA ALA A 340 12.15 -10.05 12.83
C ALA A 340 13.60 -9.89 12.36
N ALA A 341 13.82 -9.48 11.11
CA ALA A 341 15.15 -9.24 10.56
C ALA A 341 15.79 -7.96 11.10
N GLU A 342 15.00 -6.90 11.28
CA GLU A 342 15.44 -5.59 11.78
C GLU A 342 14.53 -5.17 12.96
N PRO A 343 14.78 -5.68 14.18
CA PRO A 343 13.95 -5.36 15.34
C PRO A 343 14.03 -3.88 15.71
N PRO A 344 12.88 -3.17 15.76
CA PRO A 344 12.89 -1.74 16.07
C PRO A 344 13.15 -1.47 17.55
N SER A 345 13.79 -0.33 17.83
CA SER A 345 13.87 0.21 19.19
C SER A 345 12.50 0.77 19.63
N ARG A 346 12.32 0.94 20.94
CA ARG A 346 11.12 1.64 21.47
C ARG A 346 11.02 3.08 20.96
N GLN A 347 12.15 3.73 20.72
CA GLN A 347 12.20 5.08 20.17
C GLN A 347 11.74 5.09 18.71
N ASP A 348 12.13 4.09 17.93
CA ASP A 348 11.74 3.95 16.52
C ASP A 348 10.24 3.76 16.35
N LEU A 349 9.52 3.24 17.34
CA LEU A 349 8.06 3.06 17.29
C LEU A 349 7.29 4.14 18.04
N ARG A 350 7.97 5.09 18.68
CA ARG A 350 7.30 6.18 19.39
C ARG A 350 6.46 7.00 18.42
N GLN A 351 5.23 7.30 18.85
CA GLN A 351 4.33 8.19 18.14
C GLN A 351 4.75 9.64 18.43
N ASN A 352 4.96 10.41 17.37
CA ASN A 352 5.21 11.85 17.45
C ASN A 352 4.04 12.53 16.72
N PRO A 353 3.08 13.15 17.43
CA PRO A 353 1.97 13.83 16.77
C PRO A 353 2.51 15.00 15.94
N THR A 354 2.21 15.01 14.64
CA THR A 354 2.63 16.06 13.71
C THR A 354 1.83 17.36 13.92
N ILE A 355 0.61 17.24 14.46
CA ILE A 355 -0.26 18.36 14.81
C ILE A 355 -0.50 18.29 16.31
N ILE A 356 0.01 19.26 17.04
CA ILE A 356 -0.26 19.46 18.47
C ILE A 356 -1.29 20.58 18.53
N VAL A 357 -2.55 20.23 18.78
CA VAL A 357 -3.58 21.24 19.06
C VAL A 357 -3.44 21.62 20.52
N GLU A 358 -2.91 22.82 20.78
CA GLU A 358 -2.91 23.38 22.12
C GLU A 358 -4.36 23.63 22.54
N SER A 359 -4.83 22.87 23.53
CA SER A 359 -6.14 23.10 24.11
C SER A 359 -6.08 24.35 25.00
N PRO A 360 -7.00 25.32 24.87
CA PRO A 360 -7.08 26.48 25.77
C PRO A 360 -7.26 26.11 27.24
N LEU A 361 -7.67 24.87 27.55
CA LEU A 361 -7.81 24.33 28.90
C LEU A 361 -6.49 23.84 29.51
N ALA A 362 -5.42 23.74 28.73
CA ALA A 362 -4.09 23.39 29.22
C ALA A 362 -3.35 24.67 29.68
N SER A 363 -3.87 25.33 30.72
CA SER A 363 -3.12 26.40 31.39
C SER A 363 -2.74 26.02 32.82
N LYS A 364 -1.42 26.02 33.04
CA LYS A 364 -0.71 26.27 34.30
C LYS A 364 -0.84 25.22 35.42
N SER A 365 0.10 24.28 35.41
CA SER A 365 0.79 23.88 36.65
C SER A 365 2.28 24.20 36.51
N ASN A 366 2.68 25.37 36.98
CA ASN A 366 4.07 25.69 37.27
C ASN A 366 4.59 24.76 38.37
N GLY A 367 5.86 24.37 38.28
CA GLY A 367 6.59 23.74 39.37
C GLY A 367 8.09 23.85 39.10
N GLU A 368 8.69 24.89 39.67
CA GLU A 368 10.13 25.19 39.67
C GLU A 368 10.96 24.00 40.16
N ASP A 369 11.91 23.54 39.36
CA ASP A 369 12.99 22.66 39.82
C ASP A 369 13.97 23.46 40.69
N LYS A 370 13.79 23.38 42.01
CA LYS A 370 14.85 23.69 42.99
C LYS A 370 15.40 22.39 43.55
N GLU A 371 16.65 22.11 43.19
CA GLU A 371 17.54 21.17 43.89
C GLU A 371 17.50 21.38 45.41
N ARG A 372 17.10 20.35 46.16
CA ARG A 372 17.55 20.19 47.56
C ARG A 372 17.90 18.74 47.87
N LYS A 373 19.18 18.60 48.21
CA LYS A 373 19.86 17.38 48.68
C LYS A 373 19.17 16.73 49.87
N ASN A 374 19.24 15.40 49.84
CA ASN A 374 18.97 14.46 50.93
C ASN A 374 19.54 14.89 52.29
N THR A 375 18.73 14.76 53.35
CA THR A 375 19.22 14.24 54.63
C THR A 375 18.10 13.46 55.33
N LYS A 376 18.43 12.23 55.73
CA LYS A 376 17.60 11.29 56.47
C LYS A 376 17.36 11.79 57.90
N GLU A 377 16.16 11.57 58.43
CA GLU A 377 16.00 11.17 59.83
C GLU A 377 14.70 10.41 60.07
N GLN A 378 14.80 9.33 60.86
CA GLN A 378 13.74 8.41 61.25
C GLN A 378 12.92 8.98 62.42
N LYS A 379 11.61 8.70 62.46
CA LYS A 379 10.95 8.07 63.63
C LYS A 379 9.46 7.75 63.43
N ASN A 380 9.14 6.50 63.77
CA ASN A 380 7.89 5.87 64.22
C ASN A 380 6.63 6.72 64.48
N GLY A 381 5.47 6.18 64.12
CA GLY A 381 4.18 6.54 64.74
C GLY A 381 2.91 5.98 64.08
N LYS A 382 2.41 4.86 64.59
CA LYS A 382 1.08 4.23 64.42
C LYS A 382 -0.13 5.21 64.48
N LYS A 383 -1.13 5.09 63.57
CA LYS A 383 -2.57 4.70 63.80
C LYS A 383 -3.55 5.23 62.73
N ASN A 384 -4.43 4.31 62.30
CA ASN A 384 -5.86 4.38 61.91
C ASN A 384 -6.48 5.71 61.41
N SER A 385 -7.14 5.67 60.23
CA SER A 385 -8.62 5.57 60.08
C SER A 385 -9.09 5.95 58.65
N SER A 386 -9.92 5.10 58.04
CA SER A 386 -10.81 5.39 56.89
C SER A 386 -12.04 6.22 57.34
N PRO A 387 -13.06 6.55 56.49
CA PRO A 387 -13.19 6.61 55.03
C PRO A 387 -13.78 7.96 54.50
N THR A 388 -13.90 8.04 53.16
CA THR A 388 -14.74 8.86 52.23
C THR A 388 -15.93 9.70 52.79
N PRO A 389 -16.42 10.72 52.04
CA PRO A 389 -17.53 10.43 51.13
C PRO A 389 -17.56 11.18 49.78
N VAL A 390 -18.29 10.53 48.89
CA VAL A 390 -18.74 10.85 47.53
C VAL A 390 -19.78 11.98 47.56
N ALA A 391 -19.73 12.90 46.60
CA ALA A 391 -20.86 13.61 45.96
C ALA A 391 -20.31 14.51 44.85
N ALA A 392 -20.95 14.76 43.71
CA ALA A 392 -22.10 14.20 43.04
C ALA A 392 -22.00 14.69 41.58
N TYR A 393 -22.51 13.89 40.64
CA TYR A 393 -22.62 14.24 39.23
C TYR A 393 -23.62 15.41 39.04
N LEU A 394 -23.27 16.36 38.17
CA LEU A 394 -24.21 17.31 37.58
C LEU A 394 -24.18 17.10 36.05
N GLU A 395 -25.36 16.81 35.50
CA GLU A 395 -25.63 16.71 34.06
C GLU A 395 -25.62 18.09 33.38
N PRO A 396 -25.42 18.15 32.04
CA PRO A 396 -25.17 19.39 31.32
C PRO A 396 -26.46 20.06 30.81
N SER A 397 -26.54 21.38 30.99
CA SER A 397 -27.55 22.26 30.41
C SER A 397 -27.31 22.51 28.91
N GLU A 398 -28.40 22.54 28.13
CA GLU A 398 -28.48 22.78 26.67
C GLU A 398 -27.88 24.13 26.20
N PRO A 399 -27.48 24.26 24.92
CA PRO A 399 -26.88 25.47 24.36
C PRO A 399 -27.93 26.44 23.78
N SER A 400 -27.65 27.75 23.84
CA SER A 400 -28.38 28.83 23.16
C SER A 400 -27.40 29.68 22.30
N PRO A 401 -27.84 30.53 21.35
CA PRO A 401 -27.88 30.19 19.93
C PRO A 401 -26.93 31.04 19.06
N LEU A 402 -26.76 30.58 17.82
CA LEU A 402 -26.03 31.22 16.71
C LEU A 402 -26.50 32.64 16.40
N LEU A 403 -25.55 33.56 16.23
CA LEU A 403 -25.73 34.86 15.56
C LEU A 403 -25.39 34.74 14.07
N LYS A 404 -26.27 35.32 13.25
CA LYS A 404 -26.21 35.41 11.79
C LYS A 404 -25.63 36.75 11.32
N ASP A 405 -25.20 36.71 10.06
CA ASP A 405 -25.11 37.76 9.04
C ASP A 405 -23.86 38.65 8.97
N THR A 406 -23.02 38.35 7.95
CA THR A 406 -22.63 39.36 6.96
C THR A 406 -22.55 38.71 5.57
N ALA A 407 -23.35 39.24 4.64
CA ALA A 407 -23.36 38.89 3.21
C ALA A 407 -22.26 39.64 2.45
N LEU A 408 -21.72 39.05 1.37
CA LEU A 408 -21.14 39.75 0.21
C LEU A 408 -21.06 38.78 -1.00
N LEU A 409 -21.84 39.11 -2.04
CA LEU A 409 -21.62 38.96 -3.50
C LEU A 409 -20.95 37.65 -4.00
N GLY A 410 -21.58 36.77 -4.80
CA GLY A 410 -22.39 37.03 -5.98
C GLY A 410 -21.54 36.94 -7.26
N SER A 411 -21.35 35.74 -7.81
CA SER A 411 -21.08 35.54 -9.25
C SER A 411 -21.42 34.12 -9.67
N ASN A 412 -22.54 33.98 -10.36
CA ASN A 412 -22.93 32.81 -11.14
C ASN A 412 -22.29 32.94 -12.52
N GLN A 413 -21.43 32.00 -12.91
CA GLN A 413 -21.27 31.62 -14.32
C GLN A 413 -21.13 30.11 -14.44
N SER A 414 -22.27 29.52 -14.77
CA SER A 414 -22.43 28.25 -15.46
C SER A 414 -21.83 28.33 -16.86
N LEU A 415 -20.92 27.40 -17.20
CA LEU A 415 -20.65 27.04 -18.59
C LEU A 415 -20.63 25.52 -18.73
N SER A 416 -21.70 25.05 -19.35
CA SER A 416 -21.83 23.76 -20.01
C SER A 416 -21.06 23.83 -21.33
N SER A 417 -20.19 22.85 -21.58
CA SER A 417 -19.95 22.37 -22.94
C SER A 417 -19.38 20.98 -22.88
N ALA A 418 -20.22 20.01 -23.28
CA ALA A 418 -19.78 18.76 -23.83
C ALA A 418 -18.91 19.04 -25.06
N GLU A 419 -17.78 18.36 -25.20
CA GLU A 419 -17.25 18.01 -26.52
C GLU A 419 -16.29 16.83 -26.39
N TYR A 420 -16.63 15.81 -27.18
CA TYR A 420 -15.79 14.69 -27.56
C TYR A 420 -14.51 15.21 -28.22
N ASP A 421 -13.35 14.62 -27.91
CA ASP A 421 -12.55 13.97 -28.96
C ASP A 421 -11.29 13.27 -28.42
N THR A 422 -11.23 11.96 -28.70
CA THR A 422 -10.22 11.29 -29.53
C THR A 422 -8.79 11.84 -29.49
N TYR A 423 -7.81 11.04 -29.02
CA TYR A 423 -6.70 10.50 -29.83
C TYR A 423 -5.56 9.90 -28.97
N LEU A 424 -5.27 8.63 -29.32
CA LEU A 424 -4.00 7.87 -29.28
C LEU A 424 -3.27 7.61 -27.95
#